data_AF-A0AAU1PX36-F1
#
_entry.id   AF-A0AAU1PX36-F1
#
_cell.length_a   1.000
_cell.length_b   1.000
_cell.length_c   1.000
_cell.angle_alpha   90.00
_cell.angle_beta   90.00
_cell.angle_gamma   90.00
#
_symmetry.space_group_name_H-M   'P 1'
#
loop_
_entity.id
_entity.type
_entity.pdbx_description
1 polymer ?
#
loop_
_entity_poly.entity_id
_entity_poly.type
_entity_poly.pdbx_seq_one_letter_code
_entity_poly.pdbx_strand_id
1 'polypeptide(L)'
;MTGSRSALPGTHVTQHAPCYGDPDFAIADDRWKTGKDLIAICEPVLYVCGGCPYRAACIRQVVPAKNEFDGICGGRIWLNGVIVHALPDADPGELPAPVIRKSCGTAAGSRAHRRAVEQQCPKCLAFYRPGPNPLDAEDETSQQLELPDVA
;
A
#
# COMPACT_ATOMS: atom_id res chain seq x y z
N MET A 1 -4.78 27.25 -36.50
CA MET A 1 -4.20 26.32 -35.51
C MET A 1 -4.46 26.87 -34.12
N THR A 2 -5.35 26.25 -33.37
CA THR A 2 -5.42 26.31 -31.89
C THR A 2 -6.42 25.24 -31.46
N GLY A 3 -5.92 24.03 -31.17
CA GLY A 3 -6.73 22.98 -30.60
C GLY A 3 -7.08 23.35 -29.16
N SER A 4 -8.37 23.58 -28.89
CA SER A 4 -8.86 23.66 -27.51
C SER A 4 -8.73 22.29 -26.87
N ARG A 5 -7.88 22.24 -25.84
CA ARG A 5 -7.58 21.09 -25.00
C ARG A 5 -8.89 20.45 -24.56
N SER A 6 -9.13 19.21 -25.00
CA SER A 6 -10.26 18.41 -24.55
C SER A 6 -10.26 18.35 -23.02
N ALA A 7 -11.40 18.73 -22.46
CA ALA A 7 -11.73 18.59 -21.05
C ALA A 7 -11.38 17.16 -20.59
N LEU A 8 -10.45 17.04 -19.64
CA LEU A 8 -10.33 15.81 -18.86
C LEU A 8 -11.64 15.70 -18.06
N PRO A 9 -12.40 14.59 -18.18
CA PRO A 9 -13.64 14.43 -17.44
C PRO A 9 -13.30 14.42 -15.95
N GLY A 10 -13.74 15.45 -15.23
CA GLY A 10 -13.57 15.53 -13.79
C GLY A 10 -14.21 14.32 -13.12
N THR A 11 -13.47 13.67 -12.22
CA THR A 11 -13.96 13.01 -10.99
C THR A 11 -12.75 12.43 -10.23
N HIS A 12 -11.88 13.28 -9.69
CA HIS A 12 -11.05 12.86 -8.57
C HIS A 12 -11.98 12.72 -7.35
N VAL A 13 -12.69 11.59 -7.23
CA VAL A 13 -13.58 11.32 -6.09
C VAL A 13 -12.85 11.45 -4.74
N THR A 14 -11.52 11.32 -4.75
CA THR A 14 -10.64 11.55 -3.60
C THR A 14 -10.42 13.02 -3.25
N GLN A 15 -10.77 14.00 -4.08
CA GLN A 15 -10.71 15.44 -3.71
C GLN A 15 -11.65 15.78 -2.55
N HIS A 16 -12.67 14.95 -2.34
CA HIS A 16 -13.58 15.04 -1.20
C HIS A 16 -13.13 14.19 -0.01
N ALA A 17 -12.02 13.45 -0.13
CA ALA A 17 -11.48 12.70 0.98
C ALA A 17 -10.92 13.68 2.02
N PRO A 18 -11.14 13.44 3.32
CA PRO A 18 -10.68 14.36 4.38
C PRO A 18 -9.17 14.60 4.39
N CYS A 19 -8.37 13.64 3.92
CA CYS A 19 -6.91 13.71 3.84
C CYS A 19 -6.37 14.37 2.57
N TYR A 20 -7.24 14.84 1.65
CA TYR A 20 -6.79 15.36 0.38
C TYR A 20 -5.91 16.61 0.54
N GLY A 21 -4.70 16.57 -0.03
CA GLY A 21 -3.74 17.67 0.01
C GLY A 21 -2.89 17.74 1.29
N ASP A 22 -3.07 16.79 2.20
CA ASP A 22 -2.27 16.68 3.42
C ASP A 22 -0.92 15.98 3.13
N PRO A 23 0.23 16.64 3.36
CA PRO A 23 1.55 16.09 3.06
C PRO A 23 1.96 14.92 3.96
N ASP A 24 1.27 14.68 5.08
CA ASP A 24 1.57 13.54 5.96
C ASP A 24 0.94 12.22 5.45
N PHE A 25 0.11 12.26 4.40
CA PHE A 25 -0.45 11.07 3.74
C PHE A 25 0.34 10.60 2.51
N ALA A 26 1.04 11.51 1.84
CA ALA A 26 1.98 11.23 0.75
C ALA A 26 3.33 11.87 1.11
N ILE A 27 4.05 11.17 1.99
CA ILE A 27 5.24 11.70 2.64
C ILE A 27 6.36 11.81 1.61
N ALA A 28 7.00 12.98 1.55
CA ALA A 28 8.18 13.19 0.71
C ALA A 28 9.35 12.28 1.17
N ASP A 29 10.07 11.72 0.20
CA ASP A 29 11.16 10.76 0.40
C ASP A 29 12.29 11.25 1.32
N ASP A 30 12.44 12.57 1.48
CA ASP A 30 13.47 13.18 2.34
C ASP A 30 13.09 13.27 3.83
N ARG A 31 11.83 13.00 4.17
CA ARG A 31 11.32 13.07 5.56
C ARG A 31 11.51 11.79 6.37
N TRP A 32 11.93 10.70 5.74
CA TRP A 32 12.12 9.39 6.38
C TRP A 32 13.35 8.71 5.79
N LYS A 33 13.94 7.77 6.54
CA LYS A 33 15.14 7.03 6.09
C LYS A 33 14.94 5.52 6.17
N THR A 34 14.11 5.07 7.09
CA THR A 34 13.79 3.66 7.32
C THR A 34 12.28 3.44 7.24
N GLY A 35 11.87 2.19 6.98
CA GLY A 35 10.43 1.85 7.00
C GLY A 35 9.76 2.15 8.34
N LYS A 36 10.51 2.06 9.45
CA LYS A 36 10.04 2.42 10.79
C LYS A 36 9.75 3.91 10.93
N ASP A 37 10.60 4.78 10.36
CA ASP A 37 10.37 6.23 10.36
C ASP A 37 9.09 6.56 9.60
N LEU A 38 8.88 5.94 8.43
CA LEU A 38 7.68 6.12 7.63
C LEU A 38 6.41 5.77 8.43
N ILE A 39 6.42 4.64 9.13
CA ILE A 39 5.28 4.21 9.96
C ILE A 39 5.06 5.19 11.11
N ALA A 40 6.11 5.63 11.79
CA ALA A 40 5.99 6.57 12.90
C ALA A 40 5.36 7.91 12.47
N ILE A 41 5.57 8.34 11.23
CA ILE A 41 4.91 9.53 10.66
C ILE A 41 3.47 9.23 10.24
N CYS A 42 3.23 8.10 9.56
CA CYS A 42 1.92 7.76 9.01
C CYS A 42 0.89 7.29 10.05
N GLU A 43 1.29 6.47 11.02
CA GLU A 43 0.39 5.80 11.95
C GLU A 43 -0.52 6.78 12.72
N PRO A 44 -0.03 7.92 13.25
CA PRO A 44 -0.86 8.88 13.97
C PRO A 44 -1.96 9.53 13.12
N VAL A 45 -1.83 9.59 11.79
CA VAL A 45 -2.81 10.20 10.88
C VAL A 45 -3.64 9.17 10.11
N LEU A 46 -3.27 7.89 10.18
CA LEU A 46 -3.95 6.79 9.49
C LEU A 46 -5.44 6.70 9.85
N TYR A 47 -5.81 7.04 11.10
CA TYR A 47 -7.19 6.99 11.59
C TYR A 47 -8.16 7.84 10.75
N VAL A 48 -7.69 8.87 10.03
CA VAL A 48 -8.52 9.70 9.12
C VAL A 48 -9.11 8.86 8.00
N CYS A 49 -8.44 7.77 7.61
CA CYS A 49 -9.02 6.81 6.68
C CYS A 49 -10.15 5.98 7.30
N GLY A 50 -10.28 5.91 8.63
CA GLY A 50 -11.35 5.23 9.39
C GLY A 50 -12.74 5.52 8.85
N GLY A 51 -13.45 4.50 8.35
CA GLY A 51 -14.79 4.67 7.76
C GLY A 51 -14.86 5.56 6.50
N CYS A 52 -13.73 5.93 5.89
CA CYS A 52 -13.71 6.77 4.69
C CYS A 52 -14.33 6.02 3.50
N PRO A 53 -15.38 6.56 2.85
CA PRO A 53 -16.07 5.88 1.76
C PRO A 53 -15.24 5.81 0.46
N TYR A 54 -14.11 6.52 0.42
CA TYR A 54 -13.28 6.64 -0.78
C TYR A 54 -12.10 5.65 -0.81
N ARG A 55 -11.94 4.75 0.18
CA ARG A 55 -10.78 3.84 0.26
C ARG A 55 -10.52 3.03 -1.01
N ALA A 56 -11.54 2.37 -1.54
CA ALA A 56 -11.42 1.58 -2.78
C ALA A 56 -11.12 2.46 -4.02
N ALA A 57 -11.62 3.69 -4.06
CA ALA A 57 -11.31 4.63 -5.14
C ALA A 57 -9.88 5.18 -5.01
N CYS A 58 -9.44 5.47 -3.79
CA CYS A 58 -8.08 5.90 -3.45
C CYS A 58 -7.06 4.87 -3.94
N ILE A 59 -7.25 3.59 -3.62
CA ILE A 59 -6.35 2.50 -4.06
C ILE A 59 -6.29 2.40 -5.59
N ARG A 60 -7.45 2.49 -6.27
CA ARG A 60 -7.51 2.45 -7.74
C ARG A 60 -6.84 3.65 -8.41
N GLN A 61 -6.84 4.81 -7.77
CA GLN A 61 -6.23 6.02 -8.30
C GLN A 61 -4.71 6.04 -8.07
N VAL A 62 -4.27 5.71 -6.86
CA VAL A 62 -2.84 5.73 -6.49
C VAL A 62 -2.10 4.55 -7.12
N VAL A 63 -2.77 3.40 -7.31
CA VAL A 63 -2.18 2.15 -7.83
C VAL A 63 -0.89 1.80 -7.07
N PRO A 64 -0.93 1.73 -5.73
CA PRO A 64 0.26 1.82 -4.88
C PRO A 64 1.29 0.71 -5.15
N ALA A 65 0.84 -0.52 -5.41
CA ALA A 65 1.72 -1.63 -5.74
C ALA A 65 2.50 -1.45 -7.05
N LYS A 66 1.91 -0.79 -8.06
CA LYS A 66 2.54 -0.59 -9.36
C LYS A 66 3.50 0.59 -9.36
N ASN A 67 3.18 1.61 -8.57
CA ASN A 67 3.93 2.85 -8.49
C ASN A 67 4.95 2.85 -7.35
N GLU A 68 5.16 1.70 -6.69
CA GLU A 68 6.06 1.55 -5.54
C GLU A 68 5.78 2.61 -4.45
N PHE A 69 4.49 2.91 -4.24
CA PHE A 69 4.07 4.03 -3.40
C PHE A 69 4.46 3.84 -1.92
N ASP A 70 4.90 4.94 -1.32
CA ASP A 70 5.19 5.09 0.10
C ASP A 70 4.20 6.06 0.76
N GLY A 71 3.64 5.66 1.91
CA GLY A 71 2.70 6.48 2.67
C GLY A 71 1.31 5.85 2.81
N ILE A 72 0.28 6.67 2.96
CA ILE A 72 -1.07 6.21 3.32
C ILE A 72 -1.97 6.19 2.08
N CYS A 73 -2.54 5.01 1.80
CA CYS A 73 -3.54 4.86 0.76
C CYS A 73 -4.59 3.82 1.16
N GLY A 74 -5.86 4.22 1.10
CA GLY A 74 -7.00 3.34 1.37
C GLY A 74 -6.97 2.68 2.75
N GLY A 75 -6.64 3.43 3.81
CA GLY A 75 -6.58 2.90 5.17
C GLY A 75 -5.43 1.94 5.45
N ARG A 76 -4.38 1.99 4.64
CA ARG A 76 -3.18 1.16 4.75
C ARG A 76 -1.94 2.03 4.61
N ILE A 77 -0.88 1.67 5.33
CA ILE A 77 0.46 2.22 5.15
C ILE A 77 1.19 1.30 4.16
N TRP A 78 1.75 1.92 3.14
CA TRP A 78 2.48 1.29 2.05
C TRP A 78 3.95 1.66 2.15
N LEU A 79 4.81 0.68 1.89
CA LEU A 79 6.25 0.84 1.77
C LEU A 79 6.68 0.09 0.50
N ASN A 80 7.24 0.79 -0.48
CA ASN A 80 7.60 0.30 -1.81
C ASN A 80 6.46 -0.49 -2.46
N GLY A 81 5.23 0.00 -2.33
CA GLY A 81 4.04 -0.66 -2.88
C GLY A 81 3.61 -1.94 -2.14
N VAL A 82 4.18 -2.24 -0.97
CA VAL A 82 3.78 -3.35 -0.08
C VAL A 82 3.04 -2.80 1.13
N ILE A 83 1.96 -3.46 1.54
CA ILE A 83 1.24 -3.10 2.77
C ILE A 83 2.07 -3.53 3.98
N VAL A 84 2.47 -2.57 4.81
CA VAL A 84 3.23 -2.81 6.07
C VAL A 84 2.37 -2.65 7.32
N HIS A 85 1.31 -1.87 7.22
CA HIS A 85 0.34 -1.67 8.30
C HIS A 85 -1.05 -1.33 7.72
N ALA A 86 -2.11 -1.65 8.44
CA ALA A 86 -3.48 -1.40 8.00
C ALA A 86 -4.40 -1.14 9.19
N LEU A 87 -5.44 -0.33 8.96
CA LEU A 87 -6.51 -0.20 9.95
C LEU A 87 -7.20 -1.55 10.18
N PRO A 88 -7.67 -1.83 11.41
CA PRO A 88 -8.39 -3.08 11.71
C PRO A 88 -9.66 -3.28 10.87
N ASP A 89 -10.29 -2.20 10.40
CA ASP A 89 -11.48 -2.19 9.57
C ASP A 89 -11.19 -2.15 8.07
N ALA A 90 -9.91 -2.27 7.66
CA ALA A 90 -9.52 -2.23 6.26
C ALA A 90 -9.98 -3.51 5.54
N ASP A 91 -11.05 -3.41 4.76
CA ASP A 91 -11.64 -4.56 4.06
C ASP A 91 -10.78 -4.98 2.86
N PRO A 92 -10.30 -6.24 2.78
CA PRO A 92 -9.62 -6.75 1.59
C PRO A 92 -10.43 -6.59 0.29
N GLY A 93 -11.76 -6.53 0.36
CA GLY A 93 -12.66 -6.26 -0.76
C GLY A 93 -12.49 -4.88 -1.40
N GLU A 94 -11.81 -3.94 -0.73
CA GLU A 94 -11.45 -2.62 -1.29
C GLU A 94 -10.29 -2.70 -2.30
N LEU A 95 -9.50 -3.76 -2.25
CA LEU A 95 -8.41 -3.98 -3.20
C LEU A 95 -8.97 -4.25 -4.62
N PRO A 96 -8.18 -4.04 -5.67
CA PRO A 96 -8.58 -4.39 -7.03
C PRO A 96 -9.04 -5.84 -7.15
N ALA A 97 -10.02 -6.07 -8.03
CA ALA A 97 -10.53 -7.39 -8.33
C ALA A 97 -9.39 -8.34 -8.81
N PRO A 98 -9.48 -9.65 -8.51
CA PRO A 98 -8.43 -10.58 -8.88
C PRO A 98 -8.35 -10.75 -10.39
N VAL A 99 -7.13 -10.67 -10.95
CA VAL A 99 -6.85 -11.07 -12.32
C VAL A 99 -6.62 -12.58 -12.34
N ILE A 100 -7.46 -13.32 -13.05
CA ILE A 100 -7.33 -14.78 -13.13
C ILE A 100 -6.13 -15.15 -14.00
N ARG A 101 -5.20 -15.91 -13.42
CA ARG A 101 -3.95 -16.34 -14.03
C ARG A 101 -3.89 -17.87 -14.10
N LYS A 102 -3.02 -18.39 -14.97
CA LYS A 102 -2.77 -19.85 -15.09
C LYS A 102 -2.28 -20.48 -13.78
N SER A 103 -1.61 -19.70 -12.93
CA SER A 103 -1.10 -20.15 -11.64
C SER A 103 -2.16 -20.17 -10.52
N CYS A 104 -3.37 -19.67 -10.76
CA CYS A 104 -4.43 -19.65 -9.74
C CYS A 104 -4.80 -21.06 -9.28
N GLY A 105 -5.07 -21.22 -7.97
CA GLY A 105 -5.24 -22.55 -7.36
C GLY A 105 -3.94 -23.16 -6.83
N THR A 106 -2.86 -22.37 -6.73
CA THR A 106 -1.58 -22.79 -6.16
C THR A 106 -1.05 -21.73 -5.20
N ALA A 107 -0.07 -22.10 -4.37
CA ALA A 107 0.67 -21.14 -3.55
C ALA A 107 1.37 -20.05 -4.39
N ALA A 108 1.82 -20.38 -5.61
CA ALA A 108 2.40 -19.40 -6.52
C ALA A 108 1.35 -18.40 -7.04
N GLY A 109 0.14 -18.87 -7.34
CA GLY A 109 -0.99 -18.02 -7.72
C GLY A 109 -1.37 -17.06 -6.60
N SER A 110 -1.49 -17.55 -5.36
CA SER A 110 -1.79 -16.69 -4.21
C SER A 110 -0.71 -15.62 -3.98
N ARG A 111 0.58 -15.99 -4.11
CA ARG A 111 1.68 -15.01 -4.10
C ARG A 111 1.58 -13.97 -5.21
N ALA A 112 1.16 -14.37 -6.42
CA ALA A 112 0.97 -13.44 -7.52
C ALA A 112 -0.12 -12.41 -7.23
N HIS A 113 -1.27 -12.82 -6.67
CA HIS A 113 -2.31 -11.89 -6.21
C HIS A 113 -1.76 -10.91 -5.15
N ARG A 114 -0.98 -11.40 -4.19
CA ARG A 114 -0.36 -10.54 -3.16
C ARG A 114 0.61 -9.53 -3.74
N ARG A 115 1.48 -9.93 -4.66
CA ARG A 115 2.44 -9.02 -5.31
C ARG A 115 1.76 -7.95 -6.15
N ALA A 116 0.64 -8.30 -6.79
CA ALA A 116 -0.18 -7.34 -7.50
C ALA A 116 -1.11 -6.51 -6.59
N VAL A 117 -1.11 -6.82 -5.28
CA VAL A 117 -1.96 -6.26 -4.22
C VAL A 117 -3.42 -6.14 -4.65
N GLU A 118 -3.89 -7.23 -5.24
CA GLU A 118 -5.28 -7.46 -5.60
C GLU A 118 -5.91 -8.46 -4.62
N GLN A 119 -7.24 -8.53 -4.65
CA GLN A 119 -7.98 -9.54 -3.93
C GLN A 119 -7.51 -10.96 -4.30
N GLN A 120 -7.69 -11.91 -3.38
CA GLN A 120 -7.49 -13.32 -3.70
C GLN A 120 -8.68 -13.84 -4.51
N CYS A 121 -8.42 -14.51 -5.64
CA CYS A 121 -9.50 -15.23 -6.32
C CYS A 121 -9.98 -16.44 -5.50
N PRO A 122 -11.20 -16.96 -5.74
CA PRO A 122 -11.74 -18.09 -4.97
C PRO A 122 -10.83 -19.32 -4.91
N LYS A 123 -10.09 -19.61 -6.00
CA LYS A 123 -9.14 -20.73 -6.06
C LYS A 123 -7.88 -20.51 -5.22
N CYS A 124 -7.49 -19.25 -5.01
CA CYS A 124 -6.26 -18.89 -4.30
C CYS A 124 -6.47 -18.62 -2.81
N LEU A 125 -7.72 -18.41 -2.35
CA LEU A 125 -8.05 -18.16 -0.94
C LEU A 125 -7.45 -19.23 0.00
N ALA A 126 -7.58 -20.50 -0.35
CA ALA A 126 -7.06 -21.61 0.46
C ALA A 126 -5.52 -21.59 0.63
N PHE A 127 -4.82 -20.95 -0.32
CA PHE A 127 -3.36 -20.83 -0.33
C PHE A 127 -2.86 -19.50 0.23
N TYR A 128 -3.77 -18.62 0.65
CA TYR A 128 -3.41 -17.31 1.17
C TYR A 128 -2.58 -17.45 2.43
N ARG A 129 -1.45 -16.74 2.42
CA ARG A 129 -0.58 -16.51 3.56
C ARG A 129 -0.12 -15.06 3.48
N PRO A 130 -0.07 -14.31 4.58
CA PRO A 130 0.56 -12.99 4.60
C PRO A 130 1.98 -13.03 4.00
N GLY A 131 2.43 -11.92 3.43
CA GLY A 131 3.83 -11.78 3.00
C GLY A 131 4.75 -11.62 4.20
N PRO A 132 6.06 -11.86 4.01
CA PRO A 132 7.04 -11.30 4.94
C PRO A 132 6.83 -9.79 4.98
N ASN A 133 6.84 -9.20 6.17
CA ASN A 133 6.77 -7.75 6.30
C ASN A 133 8.16 -7.20 5.93
N PRO A 134 8.28 -6.25 4.99
CA PRO A 134 9.56 -5.61 4.65
C PRO A 134 10.34 -5.12 5.88
N LEU A 135 9.64 -4.66 6.92
CA LEU A 135 10.25 -4.20 8.17
C LEU A 135 11.02 -5.30 8.90
N ASP A 136 10.58 -6.56 8.79
CA ASP A 136 11.23 -7.69 9.46
C ASP A 136 12.67 -7.89 8.93
N ALA A 137 12.90 -7.54 7.67
CA ALA A 137 14.23 -7.66 7.05
C ALA A 137 15.18 -6.50 7.42
N GLU A 138 14.65 -5.30 7.70
CA GLU A 138 15.42 -4.15 8.17
C GLU A 138 15.99 -4.39 9.58
N ASP A 139 15.24 -5.11 10.43
CA ASP A 139 15.69 -5.46 11.78
C ASP A 139 16.86 -6.45 11.79
N GLU A 140 16.84 -7.45 10.92
CA GLU A 140 17.93 -8.41 10.78
C GLU A 140 19.22 -7.76 10.26
N THR A 141 19.11 -6.81 9.32
CA THR A 141 20.27 -6.10 8.78
C THR A 141 20.87 -5.12 9.78
N SER A 142 20.03 -4.46 10.60
CA SER A 142 20.51 -3.54 11.64
C SER A 142 21.24 -4.28 12.76
N GLN A 143 20.76 -5.47 13.16
CA GLN A 143 21.38 -6.29 14.19
C GLN A 143 22.71 -6.91 13.74
N GLN A 144 22.87 -7.19 12.44
CA GLN A 144 24.10 -7.79 11.91
C GLN A 144 25.28 -6.79 11.80
N LEU A 145 25.00 -5.48 11.85
CA LEU A 145 26.01 -4.41 11.89
C LEU A 145 26.54 -4.11 13.31
N GLU A 146 25.89 -4.61 14.36
CA GLU A 146 26.36 -4.52 15.75
C GLU A 146 27.21 -5.74 16.13
N LEU A 147 28.32 -5.97 15.43
CA LEU A 147 29.36 -6.88 15.93
C LEU A 147 30.25 -6.12 16.93
N PRO A 148 30.46 -6.62 18.15
CA PRO A 148 31.32 -5.97 19.13
C PRO A 148 32.78 -6.02 18.65
N ASP A 149 33.48 -4.89 18.76
CA ASP A 149 34.94 -4.86 18.75
C ASP A 149 35.42 -5.84 19.84
N VAL A 150 35.92 -6.99 19.40
CA VAL A 150 36.53 -7.99 20.26
C VAL A 150 37.94 -7.53 20.60
N ALA A 151 38.09 -7.12 21.86
CA ALA A 151 39.28 -7.09 22.73
C ALA A 151 40.55 -6.34 22.27
#